data_AF-A0A562ZW63-F1
#
_entry.id   AF-A0A562ZW63-F1
#
_cell.length_a   1.000
_cell.length_b   1.000
_cell.length_c   1.000
_cell.angle_alpha   90.00
_cell.angle_beta   90.00
_cell.angle_gamma   90.00
#
_symmetry.space_group_name_H-M   'P 1'
#
loop_
_entity.id
_entity.type
_entity.pdbx_description
1 polymer ?
#
loop_
_entity_poly.entity_id
_entity_poly.type
_entity_poly.pdbx_seq_one_letter_code
_entity_poly.pdbx_strand_id
1 'polypeptide(L)'
;MPLSQHVESYRFWDIVQLWSQEQLAHEYVVARAMARGVLRDGLRVQSVDPRWTNPGTFELRGAPLVGFVARDGVLPVFIRAAALAHLRQIVERGGQPDPSLLHEEFVTKQDFGAWLAREHLPVPTFWFAVGRPETVS
;
A
#
# COMPACT_ATOMS: atom_id res chain seq x y z
N MET A 1 -19.82 -5.64 22.90
CA MET A 1 -19.08 -4.65 22.10
C MET A 1 -17.81 -5.32 21.60
N PRO A 2 -17.77 -6.00 20.43
CA PRO A 2 -16.50 -6.47 19.94
C PRO A 2 -15.72 -5.23 19.49
N LEU A 3 -14.58 -4.97 20.14
CA LEU A 3 -13.58 -4.04 19.68
C LEU A 3 -13.03 -4.58 18.35
N SER A 4 -13.73 -4.36 17.25
CA SER A 4 -13.17 -4.48 15.91
C SER A 4 -12.08 -3.42 15.81
N GLN A 5 -10.83 -3.86 16.01
CA GLN A 5 -9.65 -3.03 15.82
C GLN A 5 -9.76 -2.38 14.44
N HIS A 6 -9.90 -1.06 14.40
CA HIS A 6 -9.87 -0.28 13.17
C HIS A 6 -8.43 -0.30 12.67
N VAL A 7 -8.12 -1.21 11.76
CA VAL A 7 -6.80 -1.31 11.15
C VAL A 7 -6.66 -0.17 10.13
N GLU A 8 -5.93 0.87 10.51
CA GLU A 8 -5.72 2.07 9.67
C GLU A 8 -4.60 1.93 8.63
N SER A 9 -3.73 0.93 8.79
CA SER A 9 -2.65 0.62 7.84
C SER A 9 -2.29 -0.86 7.86
N TYR A 10 -1.86 -1.37 6.71
CA TYR A 10 -1.26 -2.69 6.58
C TYR A 10 0.11 -2.57 5.94
N ARG A 11 0.97 -3.58 6.17
CA ARG A 11 2.16 -3.74 5.33
C ARG A 11 1.72 -4.01 3.90
N PHE A 12 2.53 -3.58 2.95
CA PHE A 12 2.35 -3.85 1.53
C PHE A 12 2.17 -5.35 1.29
N TRP A 13 3.02 -6.18 1.90
CA TRP A 13 2.94 -7.62 1.70
C TRP A 13 1.69 -8.26 2.34
N ASP A 14 1.25 -7.77 3.50
CA ASP A 14 0.01 -8.26 4.13
C ASP A 14 -1.19 -8.02 3.21
N ILE A 15 -1.25 -6.86 2.55
CA ILE A 15 -2.30 -6.54 1.57
C ILE A 15 -2.23 -7.51 0.39
N VAL A 16 -1.02 -7.80 -0.12
CA VAL A 16 -0.84 -8.78 -1.20
C VAL A 16 -1.43 -10.14 -0.81
N GLN A 17 -1.11 -10.65 0.38
CA GLN A 17 -1.57 -11.95 0.84
C GLN A 17 -3.08 -12.02 1.09
N LEU A 18 -3.62 -11.01 1.79
CA LEU A 18 -5.06 -10.96 2.10
C LEU A 18 -5.88 -10.78 0.82
N TRP A 19 -5.44 -9.91 -0.08
CA TRP A 19 -6.18 -9.64 -1.30
C TRP A 19 -6.04 -10.75 -2.33
N SER A 20 -4.92 -11.48 -2.36
CA SER A 20 -4.76 -12.68 -3.19
C SER A 20 -5.70 -13.80 -2.76
N GLN A 21 -5.89 -13.99 -1.45
CA GLN A 21 -6.85 -14.94 -0.90
C GLN A 21 -8.28 -14.55 -1.26
N GLU A 22 -8.63 -13.27 -1.10
CA GLU A 22 -9.97 -12.76 -1.44
C GLU A 22 -10.31 -12.90 -2.93
N GLN A 23 -9.34 -12.62 -3.82
CA GLN A 23 -9.55 -12.72 -5.28
C GLN A 23 -9.35 -14.14 -5.83
N LEU A 24 -8.93 -15.11 -5.02
CA LEU A 24 -8.47 -16.43 -5.47
C LEU A 24 -7.40 -16.31 -6.58
N ALA A 25 -6.50 -15.33 -6.43
CA ALA A 25 -5.44 -15.02 -7.37
C ALA A 25 -4.07 -15.37 -6.78
N HIS A 26 -3.08 -15.60 -7.64
CA HIS A 26 -1.71 -15.80 -7.19
C HIS A 26 -1.12 -14.48 -6.64
N GLU A 27 -0.39 -14.52 -5.52
CA GLU A 27 0.22 -13.34 -4.87
C GLU A 27 1.02 -12.46 -5.84
N TYR A 28 1.75 -13.09 -6.78
CA TYR A 28 2.48 -12.40 -7.84
C TYR A 28 1.61 -11.40 -8.62
N VAL A 29 0.39 -11.80 -9.00
CA VAL A 29 -0.50 -10.97 -9.80
C VAL A 29 -0.92 -9.74 -9.01
N VAL A 30 -1.28 -9.94 -7.74
CA VAL A 30 -1.67 -8.85 -6.83
C VAL A 30 -0.49 -7.93 -6.54
N ALA A 31 0.68 -8.48 -6.21
CA ALA A 31 1.89 -7.70 -5.97
C ALA A 31 2.29 -6.86 -7.18
N ARG A 32 2.17 -7.40 -8.40
CA ARG A 32 2.44 -6.65 -9.63
C ARG A 32 1.41 -5.55 -9.87
N ALA A 33 0.13 -5.82 -9.61
CA ALA A 33 -0.94 -4.81 -9.71
C ALA A 33 -0.71 -3.67 -8.71
N MET A 34 -0.39 -3.99 -7.46
CA MET A 34 -0.06 -2.99 -6.43
C MET A 34 1.22 -2.22 -6.77
N ALA A 35 2.27 -2.89 -7.23
CA ALA A 35 3.52 -2.22 -7.63
C ALA A 35 3.30 -1.25 -8.80
N ARG A 36 2.46 -1.63 -9.77
CA ARG A 36 2.01 -0.71 -10.82
C ARG A 36 1.22 0.45 -10.23
N GLY A 37 0.34 0.16 -9.27
CA GLY A 37 -0.40 1.14 -8.51
C GLY A 37 0.52 2.21 -7.93
N VAL A 38 1.63 1.80 -7.29
CA VAL A 38 2.61 2.71 -6.71
C VAL A 38 3.33 3.51 -7.79
N LEU A 39 3.87 2.84 -8.80
CA LEU A 39 4.78 3.47 -9.77
C LEU A 39 4.09 4.33 -10.82
N ARG A 40 2.83 4.04 -11.16
CA ARG A 40 2.13 4.67 -12.29
C ARG A 40 0.83 5.33 -11.87
N ASP A 41 0.04 4.65 -11.04
CA ASP A 41 -1.33 5.08 -10.77
C ASP A 41 -1.39 6.03 -9.56
N GLY A 42 -0.33 6.10 -8.75
CA GLY A 42 -0.20 6.98 -7.59
C GLY A 42 -0.79 6.41 -6.30
N LEU A 43 -0.73 5.09 -6.11
CA LEU A 43 -0.95 4.46 -4.80
C LEU A 43 0.18 4.91 -3.86
N ARG A 44 -0.20 5.48 -2.71
CA ARG A 44 0.76 5.98 -1.74
C ARG A 44 1.21 4.85 -0.81
N VAL A 45 2.50 4.54 -0.89
CA VAL A 45 3.23 3.64 0.02
C VAL A 45 4.20 4.46 0.85
N GLN A 46 4.32 4.18 2.14
CA GLN A 46 5.25 4.88 3.02
C GLN A 46 6.13 3.87 3.76
N SER A 47 7.45 4.07 3.76
CA SER A 47 8.38 3.28 4.58
C SER A 47 8.43 3.74 6.04
N VAL A 48 7.77 4.86 6.34
CA VAL A 48 7.69 5.42 7.68
C VAL A 48 6.24 5.32 8.11
N ASP A 49 5.98 4.56 9.18
CA ASP A 49 4.66 4.58 9.80
C ASP A 49 4.45 5.97 10.45
N PRO A 50 3.42 6.74 10.04
CA PRO A 50 3.12 8.03 10.65
C PRO A 50 2.87 7.96 12.16
N ARG A 51 2.51 6.78 12.69
CA ARG A 51 2.35 6.56 14.14
C ARG A 51 3.66 6.60 14.91
N TRP A 52 4.80 6.47 14.24
CA TRP A 52 6.13 6.38 14.84
C TRP A 52 7.00 7.61 14.57
N THR A 53 6.48 8.62 13.86
CA THR A 53 7.12 9.93 13.77
C THR A 53 6.84 10.73 15.03
N ASN A 54 7.88 11.22 15.70
CA ASN A 54 7.73 12.10 16.84
C ASN A 54 7.12 13.44 16.40
N PRO A 55 6.04 13.93 17.04
CA PRO A 55 5.53 15.26 16.78
C PRO A 55 6.64 16.31 16.97
N GLY A 56 6.97 17.04 15.92
CA GLY A 56 7.99 18.10 15.95
C GLY A 56 9.40 17.71 15.47
N THR A 57 9.70 16.42 15.28
CA THR A 57 10.94 15.97 14.63
C THR A 57 10.64 14.99 13.50
N PHE A 58 10.59 15.49 12.26
CA PHE A 58 10.51 14.63 11.09
C PHE A 58 11.89 14.04 10.81
N GLU A 59 12.20 12.93 11.46
CA GLU A 59 13.47 12.22 11.30
C GLU A 59 13.29 10.97 10.45
N LEU A 60 13.97 10.97 9.31
CA LEU A 60 14.10 9.84 8.42
C LEU A 60 15.30 9.00 8.86
N ARG A 61 15.08 7.97 9.68
CA ARG A 61 16.13 7.06 10.17
C ARG A 61 16.09 5.72 9.44
N GLY A 62 17.25 5.08 9.25
CA GLY A 62 17.36 3.76 8.64
C GLY A 62 18.06 3.77 7.27
N ALA A 63 17.59 2.91 6.36
CA ALA A 63 18.10 2.80 4.99
C ALA A 63 17.88 4.10 4.19
N PRO A 64 18.60 4.33 3.07
CA PRO A 64 18.36 5.49 2.22
C PRO A 64 16.90 5.59 1.78
N LEU A 65 16.28 6.72 2.10
CA LEU A 65 14.91 7.06 1.73
C LEU A 65 14.93 8.04 0.57
N VAL A 66 14.00 7.87 -0.37
CA VAL A 66 13.83 8.74 -1.52
C VAL A 66 12.40 9.28 -1.56
N GLY A 67 12.28 10.55 -1.95
CA GLY A 67 11.01 11.12 -2.33
C GLY A 67 10.59 10.58 -3.70
N PHE A 68 9.38 10.05 -3.81
CA PHE A 68 8.85 9.53 -5.05
C PHE A 68 7.44 10.07 -5.32
N VAL A 69 7.17 10.44 -6.56
CA VAL A 69 5.86 10.87 -7.03
C VAL A 69 5.57 10.19 -8.36
N ALA A 70 4.45 9.49 -8.44
CA ALA A 70 4.06 8.77 -9.65
C ALA A 70 3.36 9.67 -10.67
N ARG A 71 2.74 10.76 -10.20
CA ARG A 71 1.87 11.63 -10.98
C ARG A 71 1.96 13.07 -10.51
N ASP A 72 1.92 14.00 -11.45
CA ASP A 72 1.88 15.44 -11.15
C ASP A 72 0.67 15.80 -10.28
N GLY A 73 0.87 16.75 -9.38
CA GLY A 73 -0.18 17.25 -8.49
C GLY A 73 -0.50 16.37 -7.28
N VAL A 74 0.20 15.24 -7.10
CA VAL A 74 0.08 14.39 -5.90
C VAL A 74 1.24 14.66 -4.96
N LEU A 75 0.99 14.62 -3.65
CA LEU A 75 2.06 14.70 -2.65
C LEU A 75 3.06 13.56 -2.86
N PRO A 76 4.37 13.79 -2.68
CA PRO A 76 5.34 12.72 -2.73
C PRO A 76 5.12 11.72 -1.58
N VAL A 77 5.67 10.54 -1.75
CA VAL A 77 5.87 9.57 -0.68
C VAL A 77 7.35 9.42 -0.36
N PHE A 78 7.66 9.03 0.88
CA PHE A 78 8.99 8.63 1.28
C PHE A 78 9.06 7.10 1.31
N ILE A 79 9.89 6.55 0.42
CA ILE A 79 10.06 5.11 0.26
C ILE A 79 11.55 4.74 0.32
N ARG A 80 11.88 3.57 0.87
CA ARG A 80 13.25 3.04 0.84
C ARG A 80 13.69 2.85 -0.60
N ALA A 81 14.91 3.28 -0.91
CA ALA A 81 15.47 3.16 -2.25
C ALA A 81 15.46 1.71 -2.76
N ALA A 82 15.73 0.74 -1.87
CA ALA A 82 15.68 -0.69 -2.19
C ALA A 82 14.26 -1.16 -2.56
N ALA A 83 13.24 -0.73 -1.82
CA ALA A 83 11.85 -1.07 -2.12
C ALA A 83 11.42 -0.47 -3.46
N LEU A 84 11.73 0.81 -3.71
CA LEU A 84 11.42 1.46 -4.98
C LEU A 84 12.11 0.78 -6.16
N ALA A 85 13.39 0.42 -6.02
CA ALA A 85 14.13 -0.31 -7.05
C ALA A 85 13.48 -1.68 -7.33
N HIS A 86 13.03 -2.37 -6.29
CA HIS A 86 12.36 -3.65 -6.43
C HIS A 86 11.00 -3.54 -7.12
N LEU A 87 10.18 -2.55 -6.74
CA LEU A 87 8.90 -2.27 -7.40
C LEU A 87 9.10 -2.03 -8.91
N ARG A 88 10.16 -1.29 -9.29
CA ARG A 88 10.51 -1.08 -10.71
C ARG A 88 10.88 -2.39 -11.39
N GLN A 89 11.66 -3.25 -10.74
CA GLN A 89 11.99 -4.57 -11.27
C GLN A 89 10.72 -5.41 -11.54
N ILE A 90 9.77 -5.44 -10.62
CA ILE A 90 8.50 -6.17 -10.75
C ILE A 90 7.71 -5.66 -11.97
N VAL A 91 7.57 -4.34 -12.10
CA VAL A 91 6.69 -3.74 -13.12
C VAL A 91 7.36 -3.65 -14.50
N GLU A 92 8.60 -3.18 -14.56
CA GLU A 92 9.30 -2.88 -15.81
C GLU A 92 10.01 -4.10 -16.40
N ARG A 93 10.47 -5.02 -15.54
CA ARG A 93 11.31 -6.16 -15.95
C ARG A 93 10.66 -7.52 -15.68
N GLY A 94 9.45 -7.55 -15.12
CA GLY A 94 8.78 -8.79 -14.76
C GLY A 94 9.53 -9.58 -13.70
N GLY A 95 10.22 -8.90 -12.78
CA GLY A 95 10.90 -9.55 -11.65
C GLY A 95 9.93 -10.16 -10.66
N GLN A 96 10.37 -11.21 -9.97
CA GLN A 96 9.59 -11.86 -8.93
C GLN A 96 9.46 -10.96 -7.70
N PRO A 97 8.24 -10.74 -7.16
CA PRO A 97 8.04 -10.06 -5.90
C PRO A 97 8.77 -10.77 -4.76
N ASP A 98 9.40 -9.98 -3.90
CA ASP A 98 10.21 -10.45 -2.78
C ASP A 98 9.65 -9.78 -1.52
N PRO A 99 9.02 -10.56 -0.62
CA PRO A 99 8.45 -10.04 0.61
C PRO A 99 9.48 -9.28 1.45
N SER A 100 10.73 -9.77 1.51
CA SER A 100 11.78 -9.20 2.34
C SER A 100 12.17 -7.78 1.92
N LEU A 101 12.00 -7.44 0.63
CA LEU A 101 12.28 -6.10 0.13
C LEU A 101 11.11 -5.13 0.31
N LEU A 102 9.90 -5.63 0.60
CA LEU A 102 8.66 -4.85 0.70
C LEU A 102 8.04 -4.86 2.11
N HIS A 103 8.57 -5.65 3.05
CA HIS A 103 7.98 -5.85 4.37
C HIS A 103 7.93 -4.58 5.24
N GLU A 104 8.78 -3.59 4.96
CA GLU A 104 8.78 -2.34 5.72
C GLU A 104 7.80 -1.30 5.17
N GLU A 105 7.23 -1.56 4.00
CA GLU A 105 6.36 -0.62 3.30
C GLU A 105 4.94 -0.72 3.83
N PHE A 106 4.31 0.42 4.10
CA PHE A 106 2.93 0.50 4.56
C PHE A 106 2.04 1.21 3.55
N VAL A 107 0.77 0.82 3.54
CA VAL A 107 -0.30 1.57 2.89
C VAL A 107 -1.35 1.88 3.97
N THR A 108 -1.88 3.09 3.95
CA THR A 108 -2.99 3.45 4.84
C THR A 108 -4.33 3.06 4.20
N LYS A 109 -5.35 2.79 5.03
CA LYS A 109 -6.70 2.47 4.56
C LYS A 109 -7.26 3.60 3.68
N GLN A 110 -6.99 4.85 4.06
CA GLN A 110 -7.36 6.03 3.30
C GLN A 110 -6.67 6.07 1.92
N ASP A 111 -5.34 5.91 1.87
CA ASP A 111 -4.58 5.94 0.62
C ASP A 111 -4.97 4.80 -0.32
N PHE A 112 -5.18 3.60 0.24
CA PHE A 112 -5.62 2.43 -0.51
C PHE A 112 -7.03 2.63 -1.07
N GLY A 113 -7.98 3.10 -0.26
CA GLY A 113 -9.34 3.40 -0.68
C GLY A 113 -9.41 4.48 -1.76
N ALA A 114 -8.59 5.54 -1.63
CA ALA A 114 -8.50 6.61 -2.62
C ALA A 114 -7.96 6.10 -3.96
N TRP A 115 -6.94 5.23 -3.94
CA TRP A 115 -6.43 4.58 -5.14
C TRP A 115 -7.48 3.68 -5.80
N LEU A 116 -8.14 2.80 -5.03
CA LEU A 116 -9.18 1.91 -5.53
C LEU A 116 -10.33 2.66 -6.18
N ALA A 117 -10.83 3.73 -5.54
CA ALA A 117 -11.92 4.55 -6.06
C ALA A 117 -11.53 5.24 -7.37
N ARG A 118 -10.32 5.80 -7.44
CA ARG A 118 -9.81 6.50 -8.64
C ARG A 118 -9.63 5.56 -9.83
N GLU A 119 -9.06 4.38 -9.60
CA GLU A 119 -8.80 3.40 -10.65
C GLU A 119 -10.01 2.48 -10.92
N HIS A 120 -11.17 2.75 -10.28
CA HIS A 120 -12.41 1.98 -10.40
C HIS A 120 -12.23 0.48 -10.11
N LEU A 121 -11.41 0.17 -9.09
CA LEU A 121 -11.11 -1.20 -8.68
C LEU A 121 -12.11 -1.69 -7.61
N PRO A 122 -12.38 -3.00 -7.53
CA PRO A 122 -13.20 -3.58 -6.48
C PRO A 122 -12.64 -3.26 -5.08
N VAL A 123 -13.53 -2.86 -4.17
CA VAL A 123 -13.15 -2.52 -2.78
C VAL A 123 -12.99 -3.81 -1.97
N PRO A 124 -11.81 -4.10 -1.40
CA PRO A 124 -11.58 -5.39 -0.76
C PRO A 124 -12.29 -5.56 0.57
N THR A 125 -12.95 -6.69 0.77
CA THR A 125 -13.72 -6.95 1.99
C THR A 125 -12.83 -7.10 3.22
N PHE A 126 -11.63 -7.69 3.10
CA PHE A 126 -10.73 -7.91 4.22
C PHE A 126 -10.38 -6.62 4.98
N TRP A 127 -10.44 -5.46 4.32
CA TRP A 127 -10.13 -4.16 4.93
C TRP A 127 -11.35 -3.24 5.10
N PHE A 128 -12.34 -3.37 4.22
CA PHE A 128 -13.47 -2.43 4.15
C PHE A 128 -14.83 -3.03 4.50
N ALA A 129 -14.93 -4.31 4.87
CA ALA A 129 -16.21 -4.92 5.25
C ALA A 129 -16.84 -4.31 6.52
N VAL A 130 -16.03 -3.76 7.43
CA VAL A 130 -16.51 -3.09 8.64
C VAL A 130 -16.84 -1.64 8.31
N GLY A 131 -18.14 -1.31 8.23
CA GLY A 131 -18.62 0.07 8.08
C GLY A 131 -19.63 0.35 6.96
N ARG A 132 -20.18 -0.65 6.25
CA ARG A 132 -21.42 -0.42 5.47
C ARG A 132 -22.59 -0.38 6.44
N PRO A 133 -23.26 0.76 6.71
CA PRO A 133 -24.62 0.67 7.16
C PRO A 133 -25.40 -0.07 6.05
N GLU A 134 -26.06 -1.15 6.42
CA GLU A 134 -27.08 -1.74 5.57
C GLU A 134 -28.07 -0.61 5.25
N THR A 135 -28.12 -0.18 4.00
CA THR A 135 -29.26 0.59 3.50
C THR A 135 -30.45 -0.36 3.55
N VAL A 136 -31.14 -0.35 4.69
CA VAL A 136 -32.50 -0.86 4.81
C VAL A 136 -33.34 -0.05 3.83
N SER A 137 -33.80 -0.74 2.79
CA SER A 137 -34.75 -0.21 1.80
C SER A 137 -36.13 -0.07 2.40
#